data_AF-A0AAV0W5M8-F1
#
_entry.id   AF-A0AAV0W5M8-F1
#
_cell.length_a   1.000
_cell.length_b   1.000
_cell.length_c   1.000
_cell.angle_alpha   90.00
_cell.angle_beta   90.00
_cell.angle_gamma   90.00
#
_symmetry.space_group_name_H-M   'P 1'
#
loop_
_entity.id
_entity.type
_entity.pdbx_description
1 polymer ?
#
loop_
_entity_poly.entity_id
_entity_poly.type
_entity_poly.pdbx_seq_one_letter_code
_entity_poly.pdbx_strand_id
1 'polypeptide(L)'
;MAGFDDHLTDAMGAFSVSDDEIVLDDNIRTQLTKIENNYESIFSWDIQRFTGVNKNLLLNLIDKVREQKQMTIDMATKADEFNQVRYYLQLVASYELYNRKRYKESYLEIESVVKFLETCKFDESNKQYADAYHHIARASNAYIALTLKIDSEKLLKDVKHVNNFNQAEKSAICAIKAKIFMEYPAKGNAIALNFADQARALHSTEPEWIIVWLKAKGRVRRSYEPYKMPDDDEIKAAEILCSIKTNHRHLIKASQLYKEAGYINRLKNNHKESTKFFKLSSDIAKISIELANDDVNELNSLLLTCIESPDEFFSASMIENLVTRLSKVKNSCVDQVLGFYYLKYEKDYVKAKMYLSRGMAAGQFSSSLQLIKVECLLQPIEQFPFVKTLNMMYTIIENNPKQILWYLKLYLDEDIEDTFKKRNLIFTRPLFNTDKYFRPNQFLIDLSASLRKLMNNNDNDLSKEEKNTYDQFNKLIKLNIGDNNFNKTTVHKNNDSWRKKRVDLTENKCNESHQQKNESWRRKRDPRQE
;
A
#
# COMPACT_ATOMS: atom_id res chain seq x y z
N MET A 1 -10.41 4.46 25.77
CA MET A 1 -10.51 5.92 25.92
C MET A 1 -9.09 6.46 25.91
N ALA A 2 -8.69 7.08 24.80
CA ALA A 2 -7.43 7.80 24.70
C ALA A 2 -7.79 9.28 24.59
N GLY A 3 -7.04 10.16 25.27
CA GLY A 3 -7.25 11.60 25.16
C GLY A 3 -6.97 12.06 23.74
N PHE A 4 -7.87 12.87 23.19
CA PHE A 4 -7.51 13.71 22.05
C PHE A 4 -6.48 14.73 22.52
N ASP A 5 -5.53 15.06 21.64
CA ASP A 5 -4.45 15.99 21.93
C ASP A 5 -5.00 17.44 21.88
N ASP A 6 -5.32 18.00 23.05
CA ASP A 6 -6.04 19.28 23.21
C ASP A 6 -5.29 20.51 22.65
N HIS A 7 -4.03 20.36 22.27
CA HIS A 7 -3.23 21.44 21.68
C HIS A 7 -3.73 21.95 20.32
N LEU A 8 -4.58 21.18 19.61
CA LEU A 8 -5.28 21.69 18.42
C LEU A 8 -6.47 22.58 18.78
N THR A 9 -7.10 22.35 19.93
CA THR A 9 -8.32 23.05 20.37
C THR A 9 -8.02 24.50 20.77
N ASP A 10 -6.95 24.72 21.54
CA ASP A 10 -6.53 26.06 22.00
C ASP A 10 -6.08 26.97 20.84
N ALA A 11 -5.50 26.41 19.78
CA ALA A 11 -5.09 27.17 18.60
C ALA A 11 -6.28 27.68 17.75
N MET A 12 -7.45 27.06 17.84
CA MET A 12 -8.63 27.48 17.07
C MET A 12 -9.23 28.81 17.56
N GLY A 13 -8.98 29.21 18.81
CA GLY A 13 -9.48 30.47 19.37
C GLY A 13 -8.85 31.74 18.78
N ALA A 14 -7.70 31.62 18.09
CA ALA A 14 -6.91 32.76 17.62
C ALA A 14 -7.17 33.20 16.17
N PHE A 15 -7.92 32.42 15.37
CA PHE A 15 -8.15 32.69 13.94
C PHE A 15 -9.62 33.01 13.63
N SER A 16 -10.05 34.23 13.95
CA SER A 16 -11.38 34.78 13.62
C SER A 16 -11.52 35.18 12.15
N VAL A 17 -11.43 34.21 11.24
CA VAL A 17 -12.01 34.30 9.90
C VAL A 17 -13.37 33.61 9.95
N SER A 18 -14.44 34.26 9.46
CA SER A 18 -15.79 33.69 9.47
C SER A 18 -15.83 32.34 8.74
N ASP A 19 -16.70 31.43 9.19
CA ASP A 19 -16.96 30.15 8.52
C ASP A 19 -17.90 30.32 7.31
N ASP A 20 -17.87 31.50 6.68
CA ASP A 20 -18.48 31.72 5.37
C ASP A 20 -17.80 30.79 4.36
N GLU A 21 -18.59 30.16 3.49
CA GLU A 21 -18.04 29.24 2.49
C GLU A 21 -17.04 29.98 1.60
N ILE A 22 -15.75 29.62 1.68
CA ILE A 22 -14.66 30.34 1.01
C ILE A 22 -14.82 30.22 -0.52
N VAL A 23 -15.47 31.22 -1.11
CA VAL A 23 -15.56 31.38 -2.56
C VAL A 23 -14.21 31.89 -3.07
N LEU A 24 -13.46 31.00 -3.71
CA LEU A 24 -12.21 31.34 -4.40
C LEU A 24 -12.53 32.24 -5.59
N ASP A 25 -12.09 33.50 -5.54
CA ASP A 25 -12.12 34.42 -6.67
C ASP A 25 -11.07 34.06 -7.74
N ASP A 26 -11.25 34.60 -8.95
CA ASP A 26 -10.41 34.24 -10.10
C ASP A 26 -8.96 34.75 -10.00
N ASN A 27 -8.70 35.77 -9.17
CA ASN A 27 -7.33 36.21 -8.89
C ASN A 27 -6.60 35.19 -7.99
N ILE A 28 -7.26 34.72 -6.92
CA ILE A 28 -6.73 33.65 -6.06
C ILE A 28 -6.49 32.38 -6.90
N ARG A 29 -7.44 31.95 -7.74
CA ARG A 29 -7.26 30.80 -8.64
C ARG A 29 -6.04 30.98 -9.56
N THR A 30 -5.90 32.15 -10.18
CA THR A 30 -4.77 32.48 -11.05
C THR A 30 -3.44 32.38 -10.30
N GLN A 31 -3.39 32.82 -9.04
CA GLN A 31 -2.20 32.73 -8.21
C GLN A 31 -1.91 31.29 -7.73
N LEU A 32 -2.92 30.52 -7.35
CA LEU A 32 -2.79 29.09 -7.04
C LEU A 32 -2.21 28.31 -8.23
N THR A 33 -2.70 28.57 -9.45
CA THR A 33 -2.16 27.99 -10.69
C THR A 33 -0.70 28.41 -10.96
N LYS A 34 -0.27 29.63 -10.57
CA LYS A 34 1.15 30.01 -10.63
C LYS A 34 1.99 29.22 -9.63
N ILE A 35 1.49 28.98 -8.42
CA ILE A 35 2.18 28.12 -7.44
C ILE A 35 2.32 26.72 -8.00
N GLU A 36 1.24 26.16 -8.58
CA GLU A 36 1.23 24.81 -9.12
C GLU A 36 2.27 24.58 -10.23
N ASN A 37 2.42 25.55 -11.15
CA ASN A 37 3.33 25.43 -12.28
C ASN A 37 4.81 25.66 -11.92
N ASN A 38 5.09 26.46 -10.89
CA ASN A 38 6.44 26.93 -10.57
C ASN A 38 7.08 26.19 -9.38
N TYR A 39 6.28 25.51 -8.55
CA TYR A 39 6.71 24.88 -7.31
C TYR A 39 6.14 23.46 -7.16
N GLU A 40 7.01 22.53 -6.79
CA GLU A 40 6.61 21.18 -6.37
C GLU A 40 5.88 21.24 -5.01
N SER A 41 4.60 20.88 -4.98
CA SER A 41 3.74 20.86 -3.80
C SER A 41 2.76 19.70 -3.92
N ILE A 42 2.13 19.24 -2.84
CA ILE A 42 1.17 18.13 -2.96
C ILE A 42 -0.04 18.47 -3.87
N PHE A 43 -0.32 19.76 -4.04
CA PHE A 43 -1.37 20.27 -4.92
C PHE A 43 -0.99 20.24 -6.41
N SER A 44 0.28 20.45 -6.76
CA SER A 44 0.75 20.40 -8.17
C SER A 44 0.90 18.98 -8.75
N TRP A 45 0.50 17.95 -8.00
CA TRP A 45 0.71 16.55 -8.38
C TRP A 45 -0.53 15.86 -8.94
N ASP A 46 -1.64 16.58 -9.15
CA ASP A 46 -2.84 16.09 -9.85
C ASP A 46 -3.41 14.77 -9.26
N ILE A 47 -3.26 14.56 -7.94
CA ILE A 47 -3.48 13.26 -7.28
C ILE A 47 -4.90 12.71 -7.53
N GLN A 48 -5.94 13.52 -7.32
CA GLN A 48 -7.34 13.12 -7.61
C GLN A 48 -7.53 12.73 -9.07
N ARG A 49 -6.95 13.49 -10.01
CA ARG A 49 -7.07 13.26 -11.46
C ARG A 49 -6.42 11.95 -11.88
N PHE A 50 -5.21 11.66 -11.40
CA PHE A 50 -4.49 10.44 -11.77
C PHE A 50 -5.03 9.19 -11.06
N THR A 51 -5.42 9.29 -9.79
CA THR A 51 -5.96 8.14 -9.04
C THR A 51 -7.42 7.84 -9.39
N GLY A 52 -8.19 8.84 -9.83
CA GLY A 52 -9.60 8.71 -10.17
C GLY A 52 -10.50 8.37 -8.98
N VAL A 53 -10.06 8.72 -7.77
CA VAL A 53 -10.69 8.33 -6.51
C VAL A 53 -12.00 9.09 -6.28
N ASN A 54 -13.08 8.36 -6.05
CA ASN A 54 -14.37 8.94 -5.69
C ASN A 54 -14.33 9.46 -4.25
N LYS A 55 -14.59 10.76 -4.06
CA LYS A 55 -14.56 11.45 -2.76
C LYS A 55 -15.49 10.80 -1.72
N ASN A 56 -16.58 10.15 -2.16
CA ASN A 56 -17.53 9.49 -1.27
C ASN A 56 -17.06 8.12 -0.74
N LEU A 57 -16.09 7.47 -1.40
CA LEU A 57 -15.55 6.17 -0.97
C LEU A 57 -14.36 6.31 -0.01
N LEU A 58 -13.81 7.53 0.15
CA LEU A 58 -12.57 7.78 0.87
C LEU A 58 -12.76 8.30 2.31
N LEU A 59 -13.94 8.05 2.89
CA LEU A 59 -14.39 8.63 4.16
C LEU A 59 -13.34 8.52 5.29
N ASN A 60 -12.62 7.40 5.38
CA ASN A 60 -11.68 7.10 6.48
C ASN A 60 -10.18 7.29 6.13
N LEU A 61 -9.80 7.87 4.98
CA LEU A 61 -8.35 8.00 4.66
C LEU A 61 -7.63 8.96 5.62
N ILE A 62 -8.25 10.09 6.00
CA ILE A 62 -7.67 11.04 6.95
C ILE A 62 -7.41 10.35 8.29
N ASP A 63 -8.38 9.58 8.79
CA ASP A 63 -8.28 8.91 10.08
C ASP A 63 -7.21 7.81 10.04
N LYS A 64 -7.21 6.95 9.01
CA LYS A 64 -6.15 5.96 8.75
C LYS A 64 -4.76 6.61 8.72
N VAL A 65 -4.60 7.74 8.04
CA VAL A 65 -3.32 8.44 7.90
C VAL A 65 -2.89 9.10 9.22
N ARG A 66 -3.83 9.66 9.98
CA ARG A 66 -3.57 10.21 11.33
C ARG A 66 -3.25 9.13 12.36
N GLU A 67 -3.92 7.98 12.32
CA GLU A 67 -3.60 6.80 13.12
C GLU A 67 -2.18 6.29 12.80
N GLN A 68 -1.85 6.12 11.52
CA GLN A 68 -0.49 5.72 11.11
C GLN A 68 0.57 6.76 11.50
N LYS A 69 0.26 8.06 11.42
CA LYS A 69 1.12 9.15 11.91
C LYS A 69 1.37 8.98 13.41
N GLN A 70 0.31 8.80 14.21
CA GLN A 70 0.44 8.66 15.66
C GLN A 70 1.26 7.42 16.02
N MET A 71 0.96 6.25 15.42
CA MET A 71 1.77 5.04 15.61
C MET A 71 3.25 5.26 15.25
N THR A 72 3.55 6.06 14.21
CA THR A 72 4.92 6.40 13.81
C THR A 72 5.62 7.29 14.85
N ILE A 73 4.88 8.19 15.51
CA ILE A 73 5.38 9.04 16.60
C ILE A 73 5.61 8.19 17.86
N ASP A 74 4.64 7.36 18.24
CA ASP A 74 4.70 6.48 19.43
C ASP A 74 5.85 5.46 19.36
N MET A 75 6.28 5.09 18.14
CA MET A 75 7.39 4.17 17.88
C MET A 75 8.72 4.89 17.57
N ALA A 76 8.78 6.23 17.62
CA ALA A 76 10.01 6.97 17.40
C ALA A 76 10.86 6.99 18.69
N THR A 77 12.08 6.47 18.62
CA THR A 77 13.05 6.53 19.74
C THR A 77 13.52 7.95 20.06
N LYS A 78 13.38 8.88 19.11
CA LYS A 78 13.72 10.30 19.24
C LYS A 78 12.67 11.14 18.51
N ALA A 79 11.93 11.97 19.25
CA ALA A 79 10.82 12.76 18.69
C ALA A 79 11.28 13.96 17.82
N ASP A 80 12.55 14.35 17.93
CA ASP A 80 13.18 15.46 17.23
C ASP A 80 13.92 15.05 15.94
N GLU A 81 14.06 13.75 15.64
CA GLU A 81 14.65 13.29 14.38
C GLU A 81 13.66 13.28 13.22
N PHE A 82 14.13 13.65 12.02
CA PHE A 82 13.31 13.62 10.81
C PHE A 82 12.85 12.20 10.49
N ASN A 83 11.54 12.02 10.37
CA ASN A 83 10.93 10.75 9.99
C ASN A 83 10.16 10.92 8.68
N GLN A 84 10.68 10.34 7.60
CA GLN A 84 10.07 10.45 6.27
C GLN A 84 8.64 9.89 6.23
N VAL A 85 8.31 8.88 7.04
CA VAL A 85 6.95 8.30 7.11
C VAL A 85 5.96 9.28 7.73
N ARG A 86 6.30 9.86 8.88
CA ARG A 86 5.53 10.96 9.49
C ARG A 86 5.33 12.09 8.49
N TYR A 87 6.41 12.51 7.83
CA TYR A 87 6.42 13.61 6.87
C TYR A 87 5.41 13.42 5.72
N TYR A 88 5.49 12.33 4.95
CA TYR A 88 4.58 12.15 3.81
C TYR A 88 3.13 11.88 4.23
N LEU A 89 2.90 11.27 5.40
CA LEU A 89 1.56 11.09 5.96
C LEU A 89 0.92 12.44 6.32
N GLN A 90 1.66 13.36 6.92
CA GLN A 90 1.15 14.71 7.21
C GLN A 90 0.82 15.51 5.94
N LEU A 91 1.62 15.35 4.86
CA LEU A 91 1.26 15.92 3.55
C LEU A 91 -0.08 15.37 3.05
N VAL A 92 -0.27 14.05 3.04
CA VAL A 92 -1.56 13.42 2.64
C VAL A 92 -2.73 13.94 3.48
N ALA A 93 -2.55 14.03 4.80
CA ALA A 93 -3.58 14.57 5.69
C ALA A 93 -3.95 16.03 5.32
N SER A 94 -2.96 16.91 5.09
CA SER A 94 -3.23 18.30 4.70
C SER A 94 -3.97 18.40 3.36
N TYR A 95 -3.59 17.60 2.35
CA TYR A 95 -4.26 17.55 1.05
C TYR A 95 -5.71 17.07 1.16
N GLU A 96 -5.95 16.01 1.91
CA GLU A 96 -7.31 15.48 2.09
C GLU A 96 -8.22 16.40 2.93
N LEU A 97 -7.68 17.11 3.92
CA LEU A 97 -8.40 18.17 4.63
C LEU A 97 -8.79 19.31 3.69
N TYR A 98 -7.86 19.77 2.84
CA TYR A 98 -8.11 20.80 1.82
C TYR A 98 -9.23 20.38 0.86
N ASN A 99 -9.16 19.15 0.37
CA ASN A 99 -10.15 18.58 -0.55
C ASN A 99 -11.56 18.45 0.03
N ARG A 100 -11.67 18.37 1.36
CA ARG A 100 -12.92 18.39 2.12
C ARG A 100 -13.35 19.81 2.54
N LYS A 101 -12.75 20.86 1.98
CA LYS A 101 -12.94 22.29 2.34
C LYS A 101 -12.57 22.64 3.79
N ARG A 102 -11.86 21.76 4.52
CA ARG A 102 -11.39 22.01 5.91
C ARG A 102 -10.09 22.81 5.89
N TYR A 103 -10.13 23.98 5.26
CA TYR A 103 -8.94 24.77 4.92
C TYR A 103 -8.11 25.20 6.15
N LYS A 104 -8.77 25.63 7.23
CA LYS A 104 -8.11 25.98 8.50
C LYS A 104 -7.33 24.81 9.10
N GLU A 105 -7.92 23.61 9.15
CA GLU A 105 -7.23 22.40 9.65
C GLU A 105 -6.12 21.92 8.71
N SER A 106 -6.33 22.02 7.40
CA SER A 106 -5.30 21.75 6.40
C SER A 106 -4.07 22.65 6.62
N TYR A 107 -4.30 23.94 6.89
CA TYR A 107 -3.26 24.92 7.21
C TYR A 107 -2.52 24.57 8.50
N LEU A 108 -3.23 24.25 9.58
CA LEU A 108 -2.60 23.85 10.85
C LEU A 108 -1.77 22.56 10.71
N GLU A 109 -2.27 21.55 9.97
CA GLU A 109 -1.55 20.30 9.74
C GLU A 109 -0.25 20.56 8.95
N ILE A 110 -0.25 21.36 7.87
CA ILE A 110 0.96 21.67 7.09
C ILE A 110 1.91 22.64 7.82
N GLU A 111 1.38 23.61 8.57
CA GLU A 111 2.20 24.54 9.35
C GLU A 111 2.97 23.80 10.45
N SER A 112 2.36 22.78 11.07
CA SER A 112 3.05 21.89 12.01
C SER A 112 4.22 21.15 11.37
N VAL A 113 4.12 20.78 10.08
CA VAL A 113 5.22 20.16 9.33
C VAL A 113 6.34 21.17 9.09
N VAL A 114 6.02 22.39 8.63
CA VAL A 114 7.03 23.44 8.40
C VAL A 114 7.80 23.77 9.68
N LYS A 115 7.10 24.00 10.79
CA LYS A 115 7.69 24.27 12.12
C LYS A 115 8.54 23.09 12.63
N PHE A 116 8.10 21.86 12.38
CA PHE A 116 8.90 20.67 12.72
C PHE A 116 10.19 20.59 11.90
N LEU A 117 10.12 20.81 10.58
CA LEU A 117 11.32 20.76 9.73
C LEU A 117 12.38 21.80 10.12
N GLU A 118 11.97 22.97 10.62
CA GLU A 118 12.87 24.04 11.08
C GLU A 118 13.65 23.69 12.35
N THR A 119 13.22 22.67 13.11
CA THR A 119 13.82 22.28 14.39
C THR A 119 14.33 20.83 14.40
N CYS A 120 13.91 20.00 13.45
CA CYS A 120 14.25 18.58 13.43
C CYS A 120 15.70 18.31 13.02
N LYS A 121 16.25 17.19 13.50
CA LYS A 121 17.56 16.68 13.10
C LYS A 121 17.39 15.72 11.95
N PHE A 122 17.96 16.06 10.79
CA PHE A 122 18.15 15.11 9.71
C PHE A 122 19.31 14.17 10.05
N ASP A 123 19.10 12.87 9.84
CA ASP A 123 20.17 11.89 9.84
C ASP A 123 21.06 12.06 8.60
N GLU A 124 22.19 11.35 8.57
CA GLU A 124 23.15 11.44 7.46
C GLU A 124 22.51 11.04 6.11
N SER A 125 21.56 10.09 6.11
CA SER A 125 20.88 9.65 4.89
C SER A 125 19.92 10.70 4.30
N ASN A 126 19.21 11.46 5.14
CA ASN A 126 18.22 12.45 4.69
C ASN A 126 18.76 13.88 4.57
N LYS A 127 19.92 14.21 5.15
CA LYS A 127 20.45 15.58 5.18
C LYS A 127 20.62 16.20 3.79
N GLN A 128 21.05 15.41 2.79
CA GLN A 128 21.18 15.83 1.39
C GLN A 128 19.84 16.13 0.69
N TYR A 129 18.71 15.76 1.29
CA TYR A 129 17.36 15.93 0.74
C TYR A 129 16.52 16.97 1.51
N ALA A 130 17.09 17.60 2.55
CA ALA A 130 16.39 18.56 3.41
C ALA A 130 15.73 19.70 2.61
N ASP A 131 16.45 20.30 1.65
CA ASP A 131 15.93 21.39 0.81
C ASP A 131 14.68 20.99 0.02
N ALA A 132 14.62 19.75 -0.48
CA ALA A 132 13.44 19.23 -1.18
C ALA A 132 12.26 19.03 -0.23
N TYR A 133 12.49 18.58 1.00
CA TYR A 133 11.45 18.43 2.02
C TYR A 133 10.91 19.79 2.51
N HIS A 134 11.80 20.75 2.79
CA HIS A 134 11.43 22.13 3.12
C HIS A 134 10.65 22.79 1.98
N HIS A 135 11.09 22.60 0.73
CA HIS A 135 10.40 23.10 -0.44
C HIS A 135 8.96 22.59 -0.52
N ILE A 136 8.75 21.27 -0.52
CA ILE A 136 7.41 20.67 -0.68
C ILE A 136 6.49 21.14 0.45
N ALA A 137 7.00 21.22 1.69
CA ALA A 137 6.22 21.67 2.84
C ALA A 137 5.84 23.15 2.75
N ARG A 138 6.80 24.03 2.43
CA ARG A 138 6.57 25.48 2.32
C ARG A 138 5.70 25.85 1.13
N ALA A 139 5.90 25.23 -0.04
CA ALA A 139 5.06 25.43 -1.21
C ALA A 139 3.61 24.96 -0.96
N SER A 140 3.43 23.81 -0.30
CA SER A 140 2.10 23.33 0.10
C SER A 140 1.45 24.23 1.15
N ASN A 141 2.22 24.77 2.11
CA ASN A 141 1.74 25.75 3.08
C ASN A 141 1.28 27.03 2.38
N ALA A 142 2.12 27.63 1.54
CA ALA A 142 1.78 28.85 0.78
C ALA A 142 0.51 28.70 -0.07
N TYR A 143 0.27 27.54 -0.68
CA TYR A 143 -0.95 27.24 -1.43
C TYR A 143 -2.22 27.29 -0.55
N ILE A 144 -2.14 26.69 0.64
CA ILE A 144 -3.26 26.70 1.61
C ILE A 144 -3.42 28.09 2.25
N ALA A 145 -2.32 28.78 2.55
CA ALA A 145 -2.31 30.14 3.07
C ALA A 145 -3.01 31.12 2.11
N LEU A 146 -2.68 31.05 0.82
CA LEU A 146 -3.30 31.86 -0.24
C LEU A 146 -4.82 31.59 -0.35
N THR A 147 -5.24 30.33 -0.23
CA THR A 147 -6.67 29.94 -0.17
C THR A 147 -7.38 30.61 1.02
N LEU A 148 -6.69 30.76 2.16
CA LEU A 148 -7.17 31.45 3.36
C LEU A 148 -6.96 32.98 3.35
N LYS A 149 -6.47 33.57 2.24
CA LYS A 149 -6.10 35.00 2.11
C LYS A 149 -5.02 35.45 3.11
N ILE A 150 -4.20 34.53 3.59
CA ILE A 150 -2.98 34.79 4.36
C ILE A 150 -1.85 35.13 3.37
N ASP A 151 -0.93 36.02 3.74
CA ASP A 151 0.23 36.42 2.91
C ASP A 151 1.12 35.21 2.55
N SER A 152 0.91 34.68 1.35
CA SER A 152 1.66 33.58 0.77
C SER A 152 2.97 34.02 0.09
N GLU A 153 3.11 35.30 -0.29
CA GLU A 153 4.33 35.80 -0.93
C GLU A 153 5.50 35.72 0.05
N LYS A 154 5.27 36.12 1.31
CA LYS A 154 6.23 35.95 2.40
C LYS A 154 6.64 34.49 2.62
N LEU A 155 5.71 33.53 2.46
CA LEU A 155 5.98 32.10 2.61
C LEU A 155 6.76 31.50 1.43
N LEU A 156 6.65 32.09 0.24
CA LEU A 156 7.35 31.63 -0.98
C LEU A 156 8.71 32.30 -1.21
N LYS A 157 9.01 33.40 -0.52
CA LYS A 157 10.23 34.21 -0.71
C LYS A 157 11.53 33.39 -0.72
N ASP A 158 11.63 32.43 0.19
CA ASP A 158 12.81 31.57 0.37
C ASP A 158 12.59 30.15 -0.18
N VAL A 159 11.59 29.97 -1.07
CA VAL A 159 11.27 28.68 -1.70
C VAL A 159 11.86 28.62 -3.10
N LYS A 160 12.59 27.54 -3.37
CA LYS A 160 13.37 27.35 -4.61
C LYS A 160 12.46 27.07 -5.81
N HIS A 161 12.68 27.74 -6.94
CA HIS A 161 11.92 27.46 -8.17
C HIS A 161 12.25 26.07 -8.72
N VAL A 162 11.24 25.33 -9.23
CA VAL A 162 11.39 23.92 -9.67
C VAL A 162 12.53 23.68 -10.69
N ASN A 163 12.72 24.62 -11.61
CA ASN A 163 13.79 24.58 -12.62
C ASN A 163 15.21 24.55 -12.01
N ASN A 164 15.39 25.04 -10.78
CA ASN A 164 16.69 25.19 -10.14
C ASN A 164 17.10 23.94 -9.33
N PHE A 165 16.27 22.90 -9.27
CA PHE A 165 16.61 21.70 -8.51
C PHE A 165 17.78 20.91 -9.13
N ASN A 166 18.69 20.49 -8.26
CA ASN A 166 19.73 19.52 -8.54
C ASN A 166 19.12 18.10 -8.67
N GLN A 167 19.96 17.13 -9.02
CA GLN A 167 19.55 15.75 -9.29
C GLN A 167 19.09 15.01 -8.02
N ALA A 168 19.71 15.29 -6.86
CA ALA A 168 19.33 14.72 -5.57
C ALA A 168 17.93 15.21 -5.13
N GLU A 169 17.68 16.53 -5.19
CA GLU A 169 16.38 17.13 -4.89
C GLU A 169 15.27 16.57 -5.79
N LYS A 170 15.51 16.51 -7.12
CA LYS A 170 14.58 15.90 -8.09
C LYS A 170 14.28 14.43 -7.73
N SER A 171 15.29 13.65 -7.37
CA SER A 171 15.12 12.26 -6.97
C SER A 171 14.28 12.11 -5.68
N ALA A 172 14.49 13.00 -4.69
CA ALA A 172 13.72 13.03 -3.46
C ALA A 172 12.25 13.39 -3.69
N ILE A 173 11.97 14.39 -4.53
CA ILE A 173 10.61 14.76 -4.92
C ILE A 173 9.89 13.58 -5.58
N CYS A 174 10.54 12.88 -6.53
CA CYS A 174 10.00 11.68 -7.15
C CYS A 174 9.74 10.56 -6.11
N ALA A 175 10.65 10.34 -5.15
CA ALA A 175 10.45 9.33 -4.11
C ALA A 175 9.31 9.68 -3.13
N ILE A 176 9.13 10.96 -2.77
CA ILE A 176 8.01 11.42 -1.95
C ILE A 176 6.68 11.32 -2.71
N LYS A 177 6.64 11.70 -3.99
CA LYS A 177 5.50 11.43 -4.89
C LYS A 177 5.13 9.94 -4.86
N ALA A 178 6.12 9.06 -5.04
CA ALA A 178 5.90 7.62 -4.99
C ALA A 178 5.35 7.13 -3.64
N LYS A 179 5.84 7.64 -2.51
CA LYS A 179 5.30 7.33 -1.16
C LYS A 179 3.85 7.77 -1.01
N ILE A 180 3.49 8.94 -1.55
CA ILE A 180 2.16 9.54 -1.45
C ILE A 180 1.14 8.84 -2.35
N PHE A 181 1.46 8.63 -3.64
CA PHE A 181 0.62 7.86 -4.55
C PHE A 181 0.37 6.42 -4.07
N MET A 182 1.31 5.85 -3.31
CA MET A 182 1.15 4.55 -2.68
C MET A 182 0.03 4.50 -1.62
N GLU A 183 -0.36 5.59 -0.96
CA GLU A 183 -1.41 5.55 0.06
C GLU A 183 -2.84 5.68 -0.49
N TYR A 184 -2.96 5.93 -1.79
CA TYR A 184 -4.21 5.81 -2.55
C TYR A 184 -4.41 4.36 -3.05
N PRO A 185 -5.61 4.02 -3.57
CA PRO A 185 -5.94 2.67 -4.04
C PRO A 185 -5.10 2.14 -5.21
N ALA A 186 -5.47 0.98 -5.78
CA ALA A 186 -4.60 0.17 -6.64
C ALA A 186 -4.00 0.92 -7.85
N LYS A 187 -4.72 1.88 -8.43
CA LYS A 187 -4.21 2.77 -9.49
C LYS A 187 -3.00 3.61 -9.02
N GLY A 188 -3.05 4.10 -7.78
CA GLY A 188 -1.98 4.83 -7.12
C GLY A 188 -0.66 4.05 -7.06
N ASN A 189 -0.70 2.73 -6.85
CA ASN A 189 0.51 1.89 -6.84
C ASN A 189 1.24 1.90 -8.20
N ALA A 190 0.52 1.93 -9.32
CA ALA A 190 1.14 1.97 -10.65
C ALA A 190 1.79 3.34 -10.94
N ILE A 191 1.13 4.43 -10.53
CA ILE A 191 1.67 5.79 -10.62
C ILE A 191 2.91 5.94 -9.70
N ALA A 192 2.84 5.39 -8.50
CA ALA A 192 3.95 5.37 -7.55
C ALA A 192 5.19 4.63 -8.09
N LEU A 193 4.99 3.53 -8.82
CA LEU A 193 6.10 2.82 -9.47
C LEU A 193 6.79 3.71 -10.51
N ASN A 194 6.03 4.39 -11.39
CA ASN A 194 6.61 5.31 -12.37
C ASN A 194 7.47 6.43 -11.74
N PHE A 195 7.05 6.97 -10.59
CA PHE A 195 7.83 7.96 -9.85
C PHE A 195 9.03 7.35 -9.12
N ALA A 196 8.92 6.11 -8.61
CA ALA A 196 10.06 5.42 -8.01
C ALA A 196 11.12 5.02 -9.05
N ASP A 197 10.70 4.65 -10.26
CA ASP A 197 11.58 4.44 -11.41
C ASP A 197 12.34 5.73 -11.78
N GLN A 198 11.66 6.89 -11.79
CA GLN A 198 12.31 8.20 -11.99
C GLN A 198 13.31 8.53 -10.87
N ALA A 199 12.97 8.29 -9.61
CA ALA A 199 13.89 8.50 -8.49
C ALA A 199 15.16 7.64 -8.64
N ARG A 200 15.02 6.37 -9.02
CA ARG A 200 16.16 5.48 -9.31
C ARG A 200 16.91 5.86 -10.59
N ALA A 201 16.25 6.37 -11.63
CA ALA A 201 16.94 6.85 -12.83
C ALA A 201 17.84 8.06 -12.53
N LEU A 202 17.45 8.89 -11.56
CA LEU A 202 18.22 10.05 -11.08
C LEU A 202 19.31 9.65 -10.08
N HIS A 203 19.09 8.69 -9.18
CA HIS A 203 20.11 8.24 -8.22
C HIS A 203 19.99 6.71 -7.98
N SER A 204 20.62 5.92 -8.85
CA SER A 204 20.33 4.48 -9.02
C SER A 204 20.82 3.55 -7.91
N THR A 205 21.83 4.01 -7.16
CA THR A 205 22.48 3.32 -6.04
C THR A 205 21.99 3.81 -4.68
N GLU A 206 21.12 4.82 -4.62
CA GLU A 206 20.58 5.36 -3.37
C GLU A 206 19.75 4.29 -2.64
N PRO A 207 20.15 3.85 -1.43
CA PRO A 207 19.43 2.81 -0.71
C PRO A 207 17.98 3.19 -0.41
N GLU A 208 17.70 4.45 -0.05
CA GLU A 208 16.33 4.87 0.27
C GLU A 208 15.42 4.84 -0.96
N TRP A 209 15.92 5.21 -2.15
CA TRP A 209 15.14 5.14 -3.39
C TRP A 209 14.97 3.70 -3.88
N ILE A 210 15.97 2.85 -3.68
CA ILE A 210 15.85 1.40 -3.86
C ILE A 210 14.72 0.85 -2.97
N ILE A 211 14.64 1.26 -1.70
CA ILE A 211 13.58 0.83 -0.77
C ILE A 211 12.20 1.34 -1.20
N VAL A 212 12.07 2.60 -1.65
CA VAL A 212 10.80 3.13 -2.19
C VAL A 212 10.35 2.31 -3.40
N TRP A 213 11.28 2.04 -4.31
CA TRP A 213 11.03 1.31 -5.55
C TRP A 213 10.66 -0.15 -5.32
N LEU A 214 11.39 -0.89 -4.46
CA LEU A 214 11.03 -2.24 -4.06
C LEU A 214 9.64 -2.29 -3.40
N LYS A 215 9.29 -1.30 -2.57
CA LYS A 215 7.94 -1.18 -1.97
C LYS A 215 6.87 -0.99 -3.05
N ALA A 216 7.10 -0.08 -4.01
CA ALA A 216 6.16 0.20 -5.09
C ALA A 216 5.99 -0.99 -6.04
N LYS A 217 7.09 -1.55 -6.56
CA LYS A 217 7.09 -2.71 -7.47
C LYS A 217 6.45 -3.93 -6.82
N GLY A 218 6.76 -4.20 -5.55
CA GLY A 218 6.08 -5.24 -4.77
C GLY A 218 4.58 -5.00 -4.56
N ARG A 219 4.13 -3.75 -4.35
CA ARG A 219 2.69 -3.43 -4.25
C ARG A 219 1.96 -3.61 -5.59
N VAL A 220 2.57 -3.17 -6.71
CA VAL A 220 2.05 -3.43 -8.07
C VAL A 220 1.92 -4.94 -8.30
N ARG A 221 2.98 -5.71 -8.06
CA ARG A 221 2.97 -7.17 -8.20
C ARG A 221 1.89 -7.83 -7.34
N ARG A 222 1.78 -7.51 -6.04
CA ARG A 222 0.75 -8.10 -5.17
C ARG A 222 -0.68 -7.74 -5.55
N SER A 223 -0.89 -6.58 -6.19
CA SER A 223 -2.20 -6.13 -6.67
C SER A 223 -2.61 -6.86 -7.97
N TYR A 224 -1.73 -6.84 -8.98
CA TYR A 224 -2.06 -7.26 -10.34
C TYR A 224 -1.56 -8.66 -10.70
N GLU A 225 -0.48 -9.15 -10.08
CA GLU A 225 0.24 -10.39 -10.43
C GLU A 225 0.70 -11.16 -9.15
N PRO A 226 -0.21 -11.53 -8.21
CA PRO A 226 0.13 -11.90 -6.83
C PRO A 226 1.02 -13.15 -6.62
N TYR A 227 1.25 -13.93 -7.67
CA TYR A 227 2.10 -15.14 -7.65
C TYR A 227 3.28 -15.06 -8.64
N LYS A 228 3.51 -13.89 -9.22
CA LYS A 228 4.72 -13.60 -10.00
C LYS A 228 5.91 -13.49 -9.04
N MET A 229 7.07 -13.90 -9.52
CA MET A 229 8.35 -13.80 -8.78
C MET A 229 8.79 -12.33 -8.73
N PRO A 230 9.56 -11.87 -7.74
CA PRO A 230 10.38 -10.67 -7.90
C PRO A 230 11.32 -10.83 -9.11
N ASP A 231 11.43 -9.80 -9.93
CA ASP A 231 12.27 -9.83 -11.13
C ASP A 231 13.77 -9.71 -10.77
N ASP A 232 14.68 -10.04 -11.70
CA ASP A 232 16.13 -10.02 -11.47
C ASP A 232 16.69 -8.65 -11.03
N ASP A 233 16.04 -7.56 -11.43
CA ASP A 233 16.39 -6.19 -11.03
C ASP A 233 16.02 -5.90 -9.56
N GLU A 234 14.98 -6.53 -9.02
CA GLU A 234 14.62 -6.49 -7.61
C GLU A 234 15.60 -7.30 -6.75
N ILE A 235 15.99 -8.48 -7.23
CA ILE A 235 17.00 -9.31 -6.58
C ILE A 235 18.34 -8.55 -6.50
N LYS A 236 18.82 -7.99 -7.61
CA LYS A 236 20.04 -7.14 -7.63
C LYS A 236 19.91 -5.91 -6.73
N ALA A 237 18.73 -5.30 -6.64
CA ALA A 237 18.51 -4.17 -5.74
C ALA A 237 18.58 -4.59 -4.26
N ALA A 238 18.09 -5.78 -3.91
CA ALA A 238 18.28 -6.36 -2.58
C ALA A 238 19.75 -6.72 -2.30
N GLU A 239 20.52 -7.21 -3.28
CA GLU A 239 21.96 -7.42 -3.17
C GLU A 239 22.72 -6.11 -2.87
N ILE A 240 22.35 -5.00 -3.51
CA ILE A 240 22.90 -3.66 -3.21
C ILE A 240 22.61 -3.28 -1.76
N LEU A 241 21.37 -3.42 -1.28
CA LEU A 241 21.03 -3.17 0.13
C LEU A 241 21.83 -4.07 1.09
N CYS A 242 22.07 -5.34 0.75
CA CYS A 242 22.89 -6.25 1.54
C CYS A 242 24.38 -5.93 1.57
N SER A 243 24.89 -5.16 0.60
CA SER A 243 26.30 -4.73 0.60
C SER A 243 26.59 -3.73 1.73
N ILE A 244 25.58 -2.97 2.16
CA ILE A 244 25.64 -1.99 3.25
C ILE A 244 25.34 -2.68 4.58
N LYS A 245 26.25 -3.60 4.98
CA LYS A 245 26.07 -4.52 6.12
C LYS A 245 25.81 -3.86 7.48
N THR A 246 26.08 -2.57 7.63
CA THR A 246 25.91 -1.81 8.87
C THR A 246 24.50 -1.25 9.06
N ASN A 247 23.67 -1.17 8.00
CA ASN A 247 22.34 -0.57 8.07
C ASN A 247 21.24 -1.64 8.16
N HIS A 248 20.77 -1.90 9.38
CA HIS A 248 19.71 -2.87 9.66
C HIS A 248 18.41 -2.59 8.89
N ARG A 249 18.05 -1.33 8.58
CA ARG A 249 16.84 -0.99 7.81
C ARG A 249 16.94 -1.53 6.38
N HIS A 250 18.11 -1.37 5.77
CA HIS A 250 18.41 -1.87 4.42
C HIS A 250 18.37 -3.40 4.39
N LEU A 251 19.00 -4.05 5.37
CA LEU A 251 18.99 -5.51 5.55
C LEU A 251 17.57 -6.08 5.75
N ILE A 252 16.74 -5.45 6.59
CA ILE A 252 15.33 -5.86 6.80
C ILE A 252 14.55 -5.82 5.48
N LYS A 253 14.75 -4.80 4.63
CA LYS A 253 14.03 -4.69 3.34
C LYS A 253 14.49 -5.74 2.33
N ALA A 254 15.78 -6.03 2.26
CA ALA A 254 16.30 -7.14 1.45
C ALA A 254 15.77 -8.51 1.95
N SER A 255 15.80 -8.75 3.27
CA SER A 255 15.26 -9.97 3.88
C SER A 255 13.77 -10.17 3.57
N GLN A 256 12.97 -9.10 3.61
CA GLN A 256 11.54 -9.14 3.26
C GLN A 256 11.30 -9.53 1.79
N LEU A 257 12.13 -9.05 0.84
CA LEU A 257 12.05 -9.45 -0.57
C LEU A 257 12.43 -10.93 -0.77
N TYR A 258 13.52 -11.39 -0.13
CA TYR A 258 13.94 -12.79 -0.23
C TYR A 258 12.91 -13.76 0.38
N LYS A 259 12.23 -13.37 1.47
CA LYS A 259 11.10 -14.13 2.01
C LYS A 259 9.96 -14.26 1.00
N GLU A 260 9.60 -13.16 0.32
CA GLU A 260 8.56 -13.16 -0.72
C GLU A 260 8.95 -14.09 -1.89
N ALA A 261 10.19 -13.98 -2.37
CA ALA A 261 10.79 -14.88 -3.36
C ALA A 261 10.75 -16.37 -2.95
N GLY A 262 11.04 -16.67 -1.68
CA GLY A 262 10.95 -18.03 -1.13
C GLY A 262 9.51 -18.55 -1.12
N TYR A 263 8.58 -17.74 -0.63
CA TYR A 263 7.14 -18.06 -0.58
C TYR A 263 6.56 -18.35 -1.98
N ILE A 264 6.89 -17.54 -2.99
CA ILE A 264 6.41 -17.73 -4.36
C ILE A 264 7.00 -19.01 -4.99
N ASN A 265 8.26 -19.34 -4.74
CA ASN A 265 8.83 -20.61 -5.19
C ASN A 265 8.15 -21.81 -4.52
N ARG A 266 7.82 -21.70 -3.23
CA ARG A 266 7.08 -22.73 -2.50
C ARG A 266 5.69 -22.96 -3.09
N LEU A 267 4.95 -21.90 -3.45
CA LEU A 267 3.66 -22.02 -4.14
C LEU A 267 3.76 -22.68 -5.52
N LYS A 268 4.91 -22.56 -6.20
CA LYS A 268 5.22 -23.21 -7.48
C LYS A 268 5.81 -24.63 -7.32
N ASN A 269 5.80 -25.19 -6.11
CA ASN A 269 6.44 -26.46 -5.75
C ASN A 269 7.96 -26.53 -6.05
N ASN A 270 8.62 -25.39 -6.22
CA ASN A 270 10.07 -25.31 -6.38
C ASN A 270 10.75 -25.25 -5.00
N HIS A 271 10.73 -26.38 -4.30
CA HIS A 271 11.23 -26.47 -2.93
C HIS A 271 12.72 -26.08 -2.81
N LYS A 272 13.56 -26.40 -3.80
CA LYS A 272 14.99 -26.07 -3.79
C LYS A 272 15.24 -24.56 -3.75
N GLU A 273 14.65 -23.80 -4.67
CA GLU A 273 14.81 -22.33 -4.67
C GLU A 273 14.05 -21.68 -3.51
N SER A 274 12.91 -22.24 -3.09
CA SER A 274 12.21 -21.83 -1.86
C SER A 274 13.15 -21.85 -0.65
N THR A 275 13.77 -22.99 -0.36
CA THR A 275 14.71 -23.16 0.76
C THR A 275 15.92 -22.22 0.64
N LYS A 276 16.47 -22.03 -0.56
CA LYS A 276 17.57 -21.07 -0.81
C LYS A 276 17.18 -19.63 -0.46
N PHE A 277 16.01 -19.17 -0.92
CA PHE A 277 15.55 -17.80 -0.68
C PHE A 277 15.12 -17.56 0.78
N PHE A 278 14.47 -18.53 1.43
CA PHE A 278 14.21 -18.44 2.88
C PHE A 278 15.50 -18.44 3.70
N LYS A 279 16.52 -19.23 3.30
CA LYS A 279 17.84 -19.19 3.94
C LYS A 279 18.45 -17.80 3.87
N LEU A 280 18.55 -17.22 2.66
CA LEU A 280 19.06 -15.85 2.45
C LEU A 280 18.30 -14.83 3.32
N SER A 281 16.97 -14.87 3.29
CA SER A 281 16.12 -14.03 4.13
C SER A 281 16.45 -14.14 5.61
N SER A 282 16.62 -15.37 6.12
CA SER A 282 16.90 -15.64 7.53
C SER A 282 18.32 -15.22 7.94
N ASP A 283 19.33 -15.44 7.11
CA ASP A 283 20.71 -15.12 7.42
C ASP A 283 20.90 -13.59 7.51
N ILE A 284 20.21 -12.83 6.66
CA ILE A 284 20.15 -11.36 6.71
C ILE A 284 19.32 -10.85 7.91
N ALA A 285 18.19 -11.51 8.21
CA ALA A 285 17.36 -11.14 9.36
C ALA A 285 18.11 -11.32 10.69
N LYS A 286 18.91 -12.39 10.85
CA LYS A 286 19.73 -12.63 12.05
C LYS A 286 20.70 -11.47 12.33
N ILE A 287 21.46 -11.05 11.31
CA ILE A 287 22.35 -9.88 11.39
C ILE A 287 21.57 -8.61 11.77
N SER A 288 20.36 -8.44 11.21
CA SER A 288 19.51 -7.29 11.51
C SER A 288 19.02 -7.26 12.96
N ILE A 289 18.72 -8.42 13.57
CA ILE A 289 18.27 -8.54 14.97
C ILE A 289 19.36 -8.08 15.96
N GLU A 290 20.62 -8.37 15.64
CA GLU A 290 21.79 -7.96 16.43
C GLU A 290 22.04 -6.44 16.32
N LEU A 291 21.73 -5.83 15.18
CA LEU A 291 21.99 -4.41 14.88
C LEU A 291 20.83 -3.45 15.23
N ALA A 292 19.61 -3.93 15.49
CA ALA A 292 18.40 -3.11 15.58
C ALA A 292 18.23 -2.27 16.86
N ASN A 293 19.19 -2.28 17.81
CA ASN A 293 19.30 -1.33 18.94
C ASN A 293 17.98 -0.95 19.69
N ASP A 294 17.08 -1.92 19.88
CA ASP A 294 15.75 -1.73 20.50
C ASP A 294 14.73 -0.86 19.71
N ASP A 295 14.95 -0.58 18.41
CA ASP A 295 13.94 0.05 17.54
C ASP A 295 12.73 -0.89 17.36
N VAL A 296 11.61 -0.49 17.97
CA VAL A 296 10.35 -1.23 17.98
C VAL A 296 9.86 -1.57 16.57
N ASN A 297 9.99 -0.67 15.59
CA ASN A 297 9.50 -0.89 14.23
C ASN A 297 10.24 -2.05 13.55
N GLU A 298 11.53 -2.13 13.82
CA GLU A 298 12.46 -3.07 13.22
C GLU A 298 12.34 -4.43 13.87
N LEU A 299 12.33 -4.49 15.20
CA LEU A 299 12.05 -5.71 15.95
C LEU A 299 10.68 -6.30 15.58
N ASN A 300 9.66 -5.46 15.41
CA ASN A 300 8.33 -5.89 14.96
C ASN A 300 8.35 -6.44 13.52
N SER A 301 9.07 -5.77 12.62
CA SER A 301 9.29 -6.21 11.23
C SER A 301 10.07 -7.53 11.13
N LEU A 302 11.01 -7.74 12.05
CA LEU A 302 11.83 -8.95 12.15
C LEU A 302 11.04 -10.12 12.73
N LEU A 303 10.31 -9.92 13.82
CA LEU A 303 9.44 -10.96 14.40
C LEU A 303 8.37 -11.42 13.39
N LEU A 304 7.75 -10.50 12.65
CA LEU A 304 6.83 -10.86 11.56
C LEU A 304 7.53 -11.67 10.45
N THR A 305 8.79 -11.36 10.15
CA THR A 305 9.60 -12.09 9.17
C THR A 305 9.94 -13.51 9.65
N CYS A 306 10.20 -13.70 10.95
CA CYS A 306 10.33 -15.03 11.55
C CYS A 306 9.01 -15.82 11.46
N ILE A 307 7.88 -15.23 11.87
CA ILE A 307 6.55 -15.86 11.87
C ILE A 307 6.12 -16.30 10.46
N GLU A 308 6.38 -15.50 9.43
CA GLU A 308 5.98 -15.81 8.05
C GLU A 308 6.95 -16.76 7.32
N SER A 309 8.11 -17.06 7.92
CA SER A 309 9.09 -18.01 7.39
C SER A 309 8.85 -19.44 7.92
N PRO A 310 9.42 -20.47 7.27
CA PRO A 310 9.46 -21.83 7.82
C PRO A 310 10.31 -21.88 9.11
N ASP A 311 9.90 -22.73 10.05
CA ASP A 311 10.42 -22.70 11.42
C ASP A 311 11.88 -23.19 11.54
N GLU A 312 12.34 -23.98 10.56
CA GLU A 312 13.73 -24.48 10.45
C GLU A 312 14.80 -23.38 10.30
N PHE A 313 14.42 -22.14 9.98
CA PHE A 313 15.35 -21.05 9.69
C PHE A 313 15.71 -20.16 10.89
N PHE A 314 14.94 -20.19 11.98
CA PHE A 314 15.09 -19.33 13.15
C PHE A 314 15.04 -20.15 14.44
N SER A 315 15.93 -19.87 15.41
CA SER A 315 15.90 -20.57 16.69
C SER A 315 14.78 -20.05 17.60
N ALA A 316 14.22 -20.93 18.43
CA ALA A 316 13.22 -20.55 19.43
C ALA A 316 13.72 -19.39 20.32
N SER A 317 14.96 -19.51 20.82
CA SER A 317 15.62 -18.48 21.65
C SER A 317 15.71 -17.09 20.99
N MET A 318 15.82 -17.02 19.66
CA MET A 318 15.85 -15.76 18.91
C MET A 318 14.46 -15.13 18.83
N ILE A 319 13.43 -15.95 18.62
CA ILE A 319 12.03 -15.52 18.61
C ILE A 319 11.62 -15.08 20.03
N GLU A 320 11.96 -15.84 21.07
CA GLU A 320 11.73 -15.51 22.48
C GLU A 320 12.38 -14.18 22.89
N ASN A 321 13.60 -13.89 22.42
CA ASN A 321 14.27 -12.62 22.64
C ASN A 321 13.47 -11.44 22.02
N LEU A 322 13.07 -11.55 20.75
CA LEU A 322 12.23 -10.56 20.09
C LEU A 322 10.89 -10.36 20.81
N VAL A 323 10.21 -11.44 21.17
CA VAL A 323 8.93 -11.41 21.91
C VAL A 323 9.12 -10.77 23.28
N THR A 324 10.20 -11.07 24.00
CA THR A 324 10.50 -10.49 25.32
C THR A 324 10.66 -8.97 25.22
N ARG A 325 11.43 -8.48 24.23
CA ARG A 325 11.63 -7.05 23.98
C ARG A 325 10.31 -6.35 23.61
N LEU A 326 9.53 -6.95 22.72
CA LEU A 326 8.26 -6.40 22.24
C LEU A 326 7.11 -6.49 23.26
N SER A 327 7.08 -7.49 24.15
CA SER A 327 5.98 -7.74 25.09
C SER A 327 5.66 -6.59 26.06
N LYS A 328 6.61 -5.68 26.27
CA LYS A 328 6.48 -4.51 27.15
C LYS A 328 5.92 -3.28 26.41
N VAL A 329 5.87 -3.31 25.08
CA VAL A 329 5.48 -2.17 24.24
C VAL A 329 3.97 -2.17 24.03
N LYS A 330 3.30 -1.07 24.40
CA LYS A 330 1.87 -0.86 24.17
C LYS A 330 1.67 -0.20 22.80
N ASN A 331 1.55 -1.00 21.75
CA ASN A 331 1.36 -0.52 20.38
C ASN A 331 0.56 -1.54 19.55
N SER A 332 -0.38 -1.09 18.72
CA SER A 332 -1.29 -1.99 17.99
C SER A 332 -0.63 -2.83 16.90
N CYS A 333 0.44 -2.32 16.28
CA CYS A 333 1.27 -3.08 15.33
C CYS A 333 2.07 -4.17 16.05
N VAL A 334 2.45 -3.93 17.31
CA VAL A 334 3.12 -4.93 18.17
C VAL A 334 2.11 -5.96 18.68
N ASP A 335 0.93 -5.52 19.15
CA ASP A 335 -0.16 -6.41 19.54
C ASP A 335 -0.55 -7.35 18.37
N GLN A 336 -0.60 -6.87 17.13
CA GLN A 336 -0.82 -7.72 15.94
C GLN A 336 0.20 -8.86 15.85
N VAL A 337 1.50 -8.53 15.88
CA VAL A 337 2.57 -9.51 15.62
C VAL A 337 2.76 -10.47 16.80
N LEU A 338 2.62 -9.98 18.04
CA LEU A 338 2.53 -10.85 19.23
C LEU A 338 1.33 -11.80 19.14
N GLY A 339 0.18 -11.31 18.67
CA GLY A 339 -1.00 -12.13 18.40
C GLY A 339 -0.73 -13.27 17.39
N PHE A 340 0.02 -12.98 16.32
CA PHE A 340 0.44 -14.00 15.35
C PHE A 340 1.45 -14.99 15.94
N TYR A 341 2.38 -14.53 16.78
CA TYR A 341 3.33 -15.39 17.49
C TYR A 341 2.61 -16.39 18.40
N TYR A 342 1.74 -15.92 19.30
CA TYR A 342 0.99 -16.81 20.22
C TYR A 342 0.06 -17.77 19.47
N LEU A 343 -0.47 -17.38 18.31
CA LEU A 343 -1.28 -18.25 17.45
C LEU A 343 -0.44 -19.34 16.75
N LYS A 344 0.75 -19.01 16.25
CA LYS A 344 1.58 -19.95 15.45
C LYS A 344 2.43 -20.87 16.32
N TYR A 345 3.20 -20.30 17.25
CA TYR A 345 4.25 -21.01 17.99
C TYR A 345 3.73 -21.60 19.30
N GLU A 346 3.30 -20.75 20.23
CA GLU A 346 2.83 -21.18 21.56
C GLU A 346 1.51 -21.95 21.50
N LYS A 347 0.67 -21.67 20.50
CA LYS A 347 -0.74 -22.10 20.41
C LYS A 347 -1.56 -21.69 21.63
N ASP A 348 -1.13 -20.63 22.33
CA ASP A 348 -1.87 -19.98 23.41
C ASP A 348 -2.95 -19.10 22.80
N TYR A 349 -4.07 -19.74 22.44
CA TYR A 349 -5.18 -19.07 21.78
C TYR A 349 -5.81 -17.98 22.65
N VAL A 350 -5.70 -18.05 23.99
CA VAL A 350 -6.21 -17.03 24.90
C VAL A 350 -5.35 -15.75 24.82
N LYS A 351 -4.03 -15.87 24.87
CA LYS A 351 -3.14 -14.71 24.63
C LYS A 351 -3.26 -14.20 23.20
N ALA A 352 -3.31 -15.10 22.20
CA ALA A 352 -3.54 -14.71 20.82
C ALA A 352 -4.82 -13.89 20.67
N LYS A 353 -5.93 -14.31 21.29
CA LYS A 353 -7.20 -13.55 21.30
C LYS A 353 -7.01 -12.17 21.93
N MET A 354 -6.38 -12.08 23.10
CA MET A 354 -6.14 -10.81 23.79
C MET A 354 -5.38 -9.82 22.90
N TYR A 355 -4.27 -10.25 22.31
CA TYR A 355 -3.42 -9.42 21.46
C TYR A 355 -4.11 -9.03 20.14
N LEU A 356 -4.75 -9.99 19.45
CA LEU A 356 -5.45 -9.72 18.19
C LEU A 356 -6.68 -8.83 18.37
N SER A 357 -7.40 -8.95 19.49
CA SER A 357 -8.50 -8.03 19.84
C SER A 357 -8.03 -6.59 20.04
N ARG A 358 -6.85 -6.36 20.66
CA ARG A 358 -6.27 -5.01 20.78
C ARG A 358 -5.87 -4.46 19.41
N GLY A 359 -5.22 -5.26 18.58
CA GLY A 359 -4.89 -4.89 17.21
C GLY A 359 -6.14 -4.51 16.40
N MET A 360 -7.19 -5.33 16.45
CA MET A 360 -8.48 -5.05 15.80
C MET A 360 -9.12 -3.75 16.32
N ALA A 361 -9.15 -3.53 17.64
CA ALA A 361 -9.71 -2.33 18.26
C ALA A 361 -8.98 -1.03 17.84
N ALA A 362 -7.75 -1.15 17.36
CA ALA A 362 -6.93 -0.08 16.79
C ALA A 362 -6.80 -0.19 15.26
N GLY A 363 -7.83 -0.71 14.58
CA GLY A 363 -7.95 -0.68 13.11
C GLY A 363 -7.14 -1.72 12.33
N GLN A 364 -6.38 -2.61 12.98
CA GLN A 364 -5.55 -3.59 12.27
C GLN A 364 -6.40 -4.70 11.64
N PHE A 365 -6.66 -4.56 10.34
CA PHE A 365 -7.48 -5.50 9.56
C PHE A 365 -6.94 -6.95 9.58
N SER A 366 -5.63 -7.11 9.51
CA SER A 366 -4.96 -8.42 9.59
C SER A 366 -5.15 -9.09 10.95
N SER A 367 -5.16 -8.32 12.05
CA SER A 367 -5.52 -8.81 13.39
C SER A 367 -6.96 -9.28 13.44
N SER A 368 -7.87 -8.52 12.81
CA SER A 368 -9.30 -8.86 12.71
C SER A 368 -9.52 -10.21 12.01
N LEU A 369 -8.78 -10.48 10.93
CA LEU A 369 -8.85 -11.77 10.21
C LEU A 369 -8.34 -12.95 11.05
N GLN A 370 -7.22 -12.79 11.76
CA GLN A 370 -6.69 -13.88 12.61
C GLN A 370 -7.51 -14.04 13.90
N LEU A 371 -8.17 -12.99 14.39
CA LEU A 371 -9.06 -13.06 15.55
C LEU A 371 -10.22 -14.02 15.29
N ILE A 372 -10.87 -13.93 14.13
CA ILE A 372 -11.93 -14.86 13.71
C ILE A 372 -11.43 -16.32 13.80
N LYS A 373 -10.24 -16.60 13.29
CA LYS A 373 -9.61 -17.93 13.35
C LYS A 373 -9.37 -18.38 14.80
N VAL A 374 -8.86 -17.50 15.65
CA VAL A 374 -8.59 -17.79 17.07
C VAL A 374 -9.88 -18.05 17.85
N GLU A 375 -10.94 -17.28 17.60
CA GLU A 375 -12.21 -17.48 18.27
C GLU A 375 -12.88 -18.80 17.87
N CYS A 376 -12.75 -19.23 16.60
CA CYS A 376 -13.16 -20.56 16.15
C CYS A 376 -12.33 -21.71 16.77
N LEU A 377 -11.13 -21.44 17.29
CA LEU A 377 -10.31 -22.43 18.02
C LEU A 377 -10.62 -22.46 19.54
N LEU A 378 -11.27 -21.41 20.06
CA LEU A 378 -11.62 -21.26 21.48
C LEU A 378 -13.08 -21.61 21.80
N GLN A 379 -13.97 -21.55 20.82
CA GLN A 379 -15.41 -21.74 21.01
C GLN A 379 -15.99 -22.63 19.89
N PRO A 380 -17.05 -23.42 20.18
CA PRO A 380 -17.80 -24.12 19.15
C PRO A 380 -18.33 -23.14 18.09
N ILE A 381 -18.25 -23.55 16.82
CA ILE A 381 -18.57 -22.73 15.65
C ILE A 381 -19.99 -22.15 15.74
N GLU A 382 -20.93 -22.92 16.31
CA GLU A 382 -22.34 -22.58 16.50
C GLU A 382 -22.56 -21.41 17.49
N GLN A 383 -21.60 -21.18 18.38
CA GLN A 383 -21.68 -20.10 19.37
C GLN A 383 -21.21 -18.76 18.81
N PHE A 384 -20.45 -18.78 17.71
CA PHE A 384 -19.71 -17.63 17.21
C PHE A 384 -20.64 -16.53 16.64
N PRO A 385 -20.50 -15.24 17.03
CA PRO A 385 -21.38 -14.18 16.55
C PRO A 385 -21.41 -14.04 15.03
N PHE A 386 -20.27 -14.21 14.35
CA PHE A 386 -20.25 -14.14 12.87
C PHE A 386 -20.93 -15.36 12.22
N VAL A 387 -20.86 -16.55 12.82
CA VAL A 387 -21.60 -17.72 12.33
C VAL A 387 -23.09 -17.57 12.63
N LYS A 388 -23.47 -17.04 13.79
CA LYS A 388 -24.87 -16.68 14.09
C LYS A 388 -25.39 -15.61 13.14
N THR A 389 -24.60 -14.60 12.80
CA THR A 389 -24.96 -13.58 11.81
C THR A 389 -25.01 -14.17 10.40
N LEU A 390 -24.06 -15.01 10.00
CA LEU A 390 -24.10 -15.71 8.70
C LEU A 390 -25.26 -16.69 8.60
N ASN A 391 -25.61 -17.39 9.68
CA ASN A 391 -26.75 -18.30 9.74
C ASN A 391 -28.07 -17.53 9.83
N MET A 392 -28.15 -16.45 10.59
CA MET A 392 -29.32 -15.55 10.62
C MET A 392 -29.51 -14.90 9.24
N MET A 393 -28.43 -14.45 8.60
CA MET A 393 -28.44 -14.10 7.19
C MET A 393 -28.95 -15.28 6.38
N TYR A 394 -28.39 -16.50 6.49
CA TYR A 394 -28.80 -17.69 5.74
C TYR A 394 -30.30 -18.03 5.91
N THR A 395 -30.86 -17.92 7.12
CA THR A 395 -32.29 -18.13 7.41
C THR A 395 -33.16 -16.99 6.87
N ILE A 396 -32.68 -15.74 6.86
CA ILE A 396 -33.36 -14.61 6.18
C ILE A 396 -33.26 -14.75 4.65
N ILE A 397 -32.12 -15.25 4.16
CA ILE A 397 -31.76 -15.52 2.75
C ILE A 397 -32.63 -16.63 2.17
N GLU A 398 -32.89 -17.71 2.90
CA GLU A 398 -33.85 -18.76 2.49
C GLU A 398 -35.27 -18.22 2.27
N ASN A 399 -35.62 -17.09 2.92
CA ASN A 399 -36.96 -16.50 2.90
C ASN A 399 -37.09 -15.21 2.04
N ASN A 400 -36.00 -14.66 1.50
CA ASN A 400 -36.08 -13.42 0.69
C ASN A 400 -34.99 -13.33 -0.41
N PRO A 401 -35.23 -13.90 -1.61
CA PRO A 401 -34.23 -13.96 -2.68
C PRO A 401 -33.82 -12.58 -3.24
N LYS A 402 -34.71 -11.58 -3.16
CA LYS A 402 -34.47 -10.21 -3.61
C LYS A 402 -33.38 -9.53 -2.79
N GLN A 403 -33.42 -9.75 -1.48
CA GLN A 403 -32.42 -9.22 -0.57
C GLN A 403 -31.04 -9.86 -0.77
N ILE A 404 -30.98 -11.14 -1.19
CA ILE A 404 -29.71 -11.77 -1.59
C ILE A 404 -29.14 -11.07 -2.81
N LEU A 405 -29.95 -10.88 -3.86
CA LEU A 405 -29.48 -10.28 -5.11
C LEU A 405 -29.14 -8.81 -4.92
N TRP A 406 -29.77 -8.10 -3.99
CA TRP A 406 -29.35 -6.77 -3.54
C TRP A 406 -28.00 -6.77 -2.82
N TYR A 407 -27.74 -7.67 -1.86
CA TYR A 407 -26.42 -7.79 -1.23
C TYR A 407 -25.33 -8.26 -2.22
N LEU A 408 -25.66 -9.17 -3.13
CA LEU A 408 -24.77 -9.62 -4.19
C LEU A 408 -24.47 -8.48 -5.17
N LYS A 409 -25.47 -7.64 -5.48
CA LYS A 409 -25.35 -6.42 -6.28
C LYS A 409 -24.46 -5.40 -5.58
N LEU A 410 -24.70 -5.07 -4.30
CA LEU A 410 -23.79 -4.21 -3.52
C LEU A 410 -22.35 -4.73 -3.53
N TYR A 411 -22.16 -6.03 -3.34
CA TYR A 411 -20.84 -6.66 -3.41
C TYR A 411 -20.22 -6.63 -4.81
N LEU A 412 -21.00 -6.66 -5.89
CA LEU A 412 -20.51 -6.60 -7.27
C LEU A 412 -20.25 -5.15 -7.73
N ASP A 413 -21.11 -4.22 -7.33
CA ASP A 413 -21.09 -2.79 -7.63
C ASP A 413 -20.09 -2.02 -6.73
N GLU A 414 -19.73 -2.56 -5.56
CA GLU A 414 -18.55 -2.11 -4.80
C GLU A 414 -17.30 -2.22 -5.68
N ASP A 415 -16.64 -1.09 -5.88
CA ASP A 415 -15.56 -0.93 -6.84
C ASP A 415 -14.45 -1.98 -6.64
N ILE A 416 -13.80 -2.36 -7.74
CA ILE A 416 -12.99 -3.59 -7.86
C ILE A 416 -11.76 -3.59 -6.93
N GLU A 417 -11.43 -2.44 -6.35
CA GLU A 417 -10.26 -2.19 -5.51
C GLU A 417 -10.27 -2.90 -4.15
N ASP A 418 -11.41 -3.37 -3.64
CA ASP A 418 -11.42 -4.30 -2.51
C ASP A 418 -11.28 -5.77 -2.92
N THR A 419 -10.38 -6.01 -3.88
CA THR A 419 -9.99 -7.35 -4.33
C THR A 419 -9.46 -8.21 -3.16
N PHE A 420 -9.04 -7.59 -2.07
CA PHE A 420 -8.54 -8.27 -0.86
C PHE A 420 -9.69 -8.75 0.05
N LYS A 421 -10.70 -7.94 0.40
CA LYS A 421 -11.88 -8.44 1.13
C LYS A 421 -12.71 -9.41 0.28
N LYS A 422 -12.83 -9.18 -1.04
CA LYS A 422 -13.46 -10.14 -1.98
C LYS A 422 -12.69 -11.47 -2.00
N ARG A 423 -11.36 -11.45 -1.99
CA ARG A 423 -10.53 -12.66 -1.78
C ARG A 423 -10.74 -13.26 -0.38
N ASN A 424 -10.89 -12.48 0.68
CA ASN A 424 -11.10 -13.01 2.03
C ASN A 424 -12.43 -13.77 2.19
N LEU A 425 -13.48 -13.43 1.44
CA LEU A 425 -14.70 -14.27 1.39
C LEU A 425 -14.46 -15.64 0.71
N ILE A 426 -13.45 -15.74 -0.16
CA ILE A 426 -13.01 -16.99 -0.80
C ILE A 426 -11.99 -17.74 0.09
N PHE A 427 -11.14 -17.00 0.82
CA PHE A 427 -10.03 -17.51 1.65
C PHE A 427 -10.37 -17.71 3.14
N THR A 428 -11.53 -17.30 3.63
CA THR A 428 -12.00 -17.66 4.98
C THR A 428 -12.56 -19.08 5.03
N ARG A 429 -13.06 -19.66 3.92
CA ARG A 429 -13.65 -21.02 3.93
C ARG A 429 -12.69 -22.19 4.21
N PRO A 430 -11.40 -22.17 3.84
CA PRO A 430 -10.42 -23.16 4.30
C PRO A 430 -10.29 -23.29 5.83
N LEU A 431 -10.86 -22.35 6.60
CA LEU A 431 -10.89 -22.39 8.07
C LEU A 431 -12.12 -23.09 8.67
N PHE A 432 -13.11 -23.50 7.86
CA PHE A 432 -14.44 -23.91 8.33
C PHE A 432 -14.80 -25.40 8.11
N ASN A 433 -13.83 -26.29 7.89
CA ASN A 433 -13.92 -27.69 8.33
C ASN A 433 -12.59 -28.44 8.22
N THR A 434 -12.36 -29.38 9.14
CA THR A 434 -11.15 -30.19 9.22
C THR A 434 -11.08 -31.29 8.14
N ASP A 435 -9.86 -31.77 7.89
CA ASP A 435 -9.48 -33.04 7.27
C ASP A 435 -9.75 -33.29 5.77
N LYS A 436 -10.31 -32.36 4.99
CA LYS A 436 -10.28 -32.46 3.51
C LYS A 436 -9.93 -31.16 2.81
N TYR A 437 -8.87 -31.21 1.99
CA TYR A 437 -8.51 -30.16 1.04
C TYR A 437 -9.63 -29.93 0.02
N PHE A 438 -10.48 -28.93 0.26
CA PHE A 438 -11.42 -28.46 -0.74
C PHE A 438 -10.70 -27.76 -1.90
N ARG A 439 -11.20 -27.99 -3.12
CA ARG A 439 -10.68 -27.32 -4.32
C ARG A 439 -11.03 -25.82 -4.30
N PRO A 440 -10.17 -24.94 -4.85
CA PRO A 440 -10.51 -23.53 -5.04
C PRO A 440 -11.88 -23.34 -5.72
N ASN A 441 -12.56 -22.26 -5.37
CA ASN A 441 -13.89 -21.87 -5.86
C ASN A 441 -15.09 -22.77 -5.50
N GLN A 442 -14.92 -23.89 -4.77
CA GLN A 442 -16.07 -24.76 -4.41
C GLN A 442 -17.20 -23.99 -3.70
N PHE A 443 -16.89 -23.02 -2.83
CA PHE A 443 -17.90 -22.15 -2.21
C PHE A 443 -18.74 -21.36 -3.21
N LEU A 444 -18.10 -20.75 -4.21
CA LEU A 444 -18.80 -19.96 -5.20
C LEU A 444 -19.66 -20.86 -6.11
N ILE A 445 -19.23 -22.09 -6.34
CA ILE A 445 -20.01 -23.13 -7.04
C ILE A 445 -21.22 -23.55 -6.19
N ASP A 446 -21.04 -23.85 -4.90
CA ASP A 446 -22.13 -24.20 -3.97
C ASP A 446 -23.15 -23.06 -3.84
N LEU A 447 -22.67 -21.82 -3.73
CA LEU A 447 -23.48 -20.60 -3.66
C LEU A 447 -24.22 -20.34 -4.99
N SER A 448 -23.56 -20.47 -6.14
CA SER A 448 -24.20 -20.38 -7.46
C SER A 448 -25.29 -21.44 -7.66
N ALA A 449 -25.06 -22.66 -7.18
CA ALA A 449 -26.04 -23.75 -7.23
C ALA A 449 -27.24 -23.50 -6.30
N SER A 450 -26.99 -22.95 -5.10
CA SER A 450 -28.04 -22.60 -4.13
C SER A 450 -28.88 -21.43 -4.63
N LEU A 451 -28.23 -20.37 -5.13
CA LEU A 451 -28.88 -19.26 -5.84
C LEU A 451 -29.69 -19.74 -7.05
N ARG A 452 -29.18 -20.72 -7.83
CA ARG A 452 -29.94 -21.28 -8.96
C ARG A 452 -31.24 -21.93 -8.53
N LYS A 453 -31.20 -22.74 -7.46
CA LYS A 453 -32.41 -23.37 -6.91
C LYS A 453 -33.40 -22.31 -6.43
N LEU A 454 -32.92 -21.29 -5.71
CA LEU A 454 -33.75 -20.17 -5.24
C LEU A 454 -34.35 -19.35 -6.40
N MET A 455 -33.61 -19.11 -7.49
CA MET A 455 -34.11 -18.41 -8.67
C MET A 455 -35.14 -19.24 -9.43
N ASN A 456 -34.88 -20.53 -9.67
CA ASN A 456 -35.83 -21.41 -10.35
C ASN A 456 -37.16 -21.52 -9.58
N ASN A 457 -37.13 -21.44 -8.25
CA ASN A 457 -38.32 -21.47 -7.41
C ASN A 457 -39.10 -20.13 -7.40
N ASN A 458 -38.50 -19.01 -7.82
CA ASN A 458 -39.06 -17.66 -7.71
C ASN A 458 -38.97 -16.86 -9.04
N ASP A 459 -38.85 -17.55 -10.19
CA ASP A 459 -38.45 -16.93 -11.46
C ASP A 459 -39.44 -15.84 -11.95
N ASN A 460 -40.71 -15.94 -11.57
CA ASN A 460 -41.75 -14.96 -11.90
C ASN A 460 -41.69 -13.68 -11.06
N ASP A 461 -41.11 -13.71 -9.86
CA ASP A 461 -41.07 -12.57 -8.93
C ASP A 461 -39.80 -11.73 -9.06
N LEU A 462 -38.77 -12.22 -9.76
CA LEU A 462 -37.47 -11.58 -9.90
C LEU A 462 -37.45 -10.55 -11.04
N SER A 463 -36.96 -9.35 -10.73
CA SER A 463 -36.76 -8.28 -11.70
C SER A 463 -35.65 -8.59 -12.71
N LYS A 464 -35.67 -7.87 -13.84
CA LYS A 464 -34.63 -7.96 -14.87
C LYS A 464 -33.23 -7.61 -14.35
N GLU A 465 -33.15 -6.71 -13.37
CA GLU A 465 -31.88 -6.29 -12.77
C GLU A 465 -31.29 -7.40 -11.88
N GLU A 466 -32.12 -8.01 -11.03
CA GLU A 466 -31.75 -9.14 -10.16
C GLU A 466 -31.26 -10.36 -10.97
N LYS A 467 -31.90 -10.67 -12.10
CA LYS A 467 -31.44 -11.74 -13.02
C LYS A 467 -30.07 -11.39 -13.64
N ASN A 468 -29.85 -10.13 -14.02
CA ASN A 468 -28.56 -9.66 -14.54
C ASN A 468 -27.43 -9.72 -13.50
N THR A 469 -27.71 -9.41 -12.23
CA THR A 469 -26.75 -9.57 -11.12
C THR A 469 -26.30 -11.02 -10.95
N TYR A 470 -27.21 -11.99 -11.03
CA TYR A 470 -26.85 -13.41 -11.00
C TYR A 470 -26.02 -13.84 -12.21
N ASP A 471 -26.34 -13.35 -13.41
CA ASP A 471 -25.55 -13.62 -14.62
C ASP A 471 -24.13 -13.03 -14.54
N GLN A 472 -23.97 -11.84 -13.97
CA GLN A 472 -22.66 -11.25 -13.68
C GLN A 472 -21.86 -12.09 -12.68
N PHE A 473 -22.49 -12.52 -11.58
CA PHE A 473 -21.87 -13.42 -10.59
C PHE A 473 -21.40 -14.74 -11.24
N ASN A 474 -22.24 -15.37 -12.07
CA ASN A 474 -21.86 -16.59 -12.79
C ASN A 474 -20.75 -16.38 -13.81
N LYS A 475 -20.68 -15.21 -14.47
CA LYS A 475 -19.56 -14.86 -15.35
C LYS A 475 -18.25 -14.76 -14.56
N LEU A 476 -18.26 -14.10 -13.40
CA LEU A 476 -17.10 -14.04 -12.49
C LEU A 476 -16.64 -15.42 -12.00
N ILE A 477 -17.58 -16.30 -11.65
CA ILE A 477 -17.24 -17.69 -11.27
C ILE A 477 -16.57 -18.43 -12.43
N LYS A 478 -17.10 -18.31 -13.65
CA LYS A 478 -16.52 -18.94 -14.84
C LYS A 478 -15.11 -18.42 -15.14
N LEU A 479 -14.87 -17.12 -14.98
CA LEU A 479 -13.52 -16.53 -15.10
C LEU A 479 -12.55 -17.13 -14.06
N ASN A 480 -12.93 -17.13 -12.78
CA ASN A 480 -12.11 -17.71 -11.70
C ASN A 480 -11.86 -19.22 -11.83
N ILE A 481 -12.72 -19.96 -12.54
CA ILE A 481 -12.53 -21.39 -12.85
C ILE A 481 -11.63 -21.59 -14.08
N GLY A 482 -11.69 -20.70 -15.06
CA GLY A 482 -10.81 -20.71 -16.24
C GLY A 482 -9.33 -20.65 -15.86
N ASP A 483 -8.98 -19.75 -14.94
CA ASP A 483 -7.59 -19.58 -14.46
C ASP A 483 -7.03 -20.82 -13.76
N ASN A 484 -7.88 -21.63 -13.11
CA ASN A 484 -7.45 -22.88 -12.46
C ASN A 484 -7.17 -24.02 -13.46
N ASN A 485 -7.63 -23.92 -14.72
CA ASN A 485 -7.44 -24.95 -15.75
C ASN A 485 -6.19 -24.75 -16.61
N PHE A 486 -5.38 -23.70 -16.40
CA PHE A 486 -4.12 -23.49 -17.11
C PHE A 486 -3.05 -24.58 -16.89
N ASN A 487 -3.29 -25.52 -15.95
CA ASN A 487 -2.41 -26.66 -15.68
C ASN A 487 -2.57 -27.86 -16.64
N LYS A 488 -3.35 -27.76 -17.73
CA LYS A 488 -3.37 -28.78 -18.81
C LYS A 488 -3.32 -28.19 -20.21
N THR A 489 -2.09 -28.07 -20.72
CA THR A 489 -1.69 -28.19 -22.15
C THR A 489 -2.70 -27.76 -23.22
N THR A 490 -2.48 -26.60 -23.84
CA THR A 490 -1.89 -26.52 -25.20
C THR A 490 -1.58 -25.08 -25.59
N VAL A 491 -0.54 -24.91 -26.42
CA VAL A 491 -0.22 -23.62 -27.03
C VAL A 491 -1.23 -23.30 -28.12
N HIS A 492 -2.10 -22.31 -27.88
CA HIS A 492 -2.68 -21.54 -28.97
C HIS A 492 -2.23 -20.09 -28.89
N LYS A 493 -1.35 -19.72 -29.83
CA LYS A 493 -1.16 -18.32 -30.22
C LYS A 493 -2.50 -17.79 -30.71
N ASN A 494 -2.98 -16.68 -30.15
CA ASN A 494 -3.59 -15.54 -30.85
C ASN A 494 -4.27 -14.59 -29.84
N ASN A 495 -3.62 -13.46 -29.54
CA ASN A 495 -4.28 -12.14 -29.42
C ASN A 495 -3.25 -11.01 -29.22
N ASP A 496 -2.39 -10.80 -30.22
CA ASP A 496 -1.68 -9.54 -30.40
C ASP A 496 -2.66 -8.49 -30.98
N SER A 497 -3.38 -7.74 -30.14
CA SER A 497 -4.23 -6.63 -30.63
C SER A 497 -4.24 -5.35 -29.79
N TRP A 498 -3.73 -5.35 -28.55
CA TRP A 498 -3.74 -4.17 -27.67
C TRP A 498 -2.47 -3.30 -27.72
N ARG A 499 -1.46 -3.69 -28.49
CA ARG A 499 -0.25 -2.87 -28.74
C ARG A 499 -0.27 -2.17 -30.11
N LYS A 500 -1.23 -1.27 -30.35
CA LYS A 500 -1.15 -0.27 -31.43
C LYS A 500 -2.13 0.90 -31.23
N LYS A 501 -1.70 1.90 -30.45
CA LYS A 501 -2.07 3.31 -30.58
C LYS A 501 -1.08 4.15 -29.75
N ARG A 502 0.15 4.27 -30.26
CA ARG A 502 0.89 5.53 -30.04
C ARG A 502 0.14 6.59 -30.82
N VAL A 503 -0.26 7.66 -30.15
CA VAL A 503 -0.67 8.91 -30.80
C VAL A 503 0.57 9.78 -30.77
N ASP A 504 1.07 10.14 -31.93
CA ASP A 504 2.28 10.92 -32.07
C ASP A 504 2.03 12.37 -31.61
N LEU A 505 2.89 12.87 -30.72
CA LEU A 505 2.90 14.27 -30.27
C LEU A 505 4.32 14.85 -30.32
N THR A 506 4.98 14.67 -31.47
CA THR A 506 6.14 15.45 -31.88
C THR A 506 6.18 15.55 -33.39
N GLU A 507 5.93 16.74 -33.94
CA GLU A 507 6.79 17.38 -34.94
C GLU A 507 6.22 18.74 -35.34
N ASN A 508 6.77 19.79 -34.74
CA ASN A 508 6.71 21.13 -35.31
C ASN A 508 8.07 21.41 -35.96
N LYS A 509 8.10 21.25 -37.28
CA LYS A 509 9.03 21.82 -38.28
C LYS A 509 10.39 22.34 -37.80
N CYS A 510 11.45 21.77 -38.37
CA CYS A 510 12.49 22.57 -39.02
C CYS A 510 13.00 21.88 -40.30
N ASN A 511 13.04 22.65 -41.39
CA ASN A 511 13.85 22.41 -42.61
C ASN A 511 15.36 22.49 -42.23
N GLU A 512 16.40 22.13 -43.00
CA GLU A 512 16.67 21.56 -44.34
C GLU A 512 18.17 21.09 -44.33
N SER A 513 18.80 20.37 -45.28
CA SER A 513 18.44 19.74 -46.56
C SER A 513 19.48 18.62 -46.89
N HIS A 514 19.24 17.81 -47.95
CA HIS A 514 20.25 17.01 -48.69
C HIS A 514 20.95 15.83 -47.93
N GLN A 515 21.44 14.73 -48.55
CA GLN A 515 21.34 14.21 -49.93
C GLN A 515 21.57 12.67 -49.94
N GLN A 516 20.81 11.96 -50.81
CA GLN A 516 21.17 10.75 -51.59
C GLN A 516 21.73 9.44 -50.97
N LYS A 517 21.14 8.32 -51.47
CA LYS A 517 21.75 7.01 -51.83
C LYS A 517 22.28 6.13 -50.68
N ASN A 518 22.26 4.80 -50.75
CA ASN A 518 21.54 3.74 -51.47
C ASN A 518 22.13 2.42 -50.94
N GLU A 519 21.40 1.31 -51.04
CA GLU A 519 21.91 -0.08 -51.22
C GLU A 519 23.01 -0.63 -50.23
N SER A 520 22.78 -1.61 -49.35
CA SER A 520 22.25 -2.99 -49.48
C SER A 520 23.31 -4.11 -49.58
N TRP A 521 22.99 -5.25 -48.95
CA TRP A 521 23.57 -6.61 -49.06
C TRP A 521 24.76 -7.06 -48.16
N ARG A 522 24.39 -8.00 -47.26
CA ARG A 522 25.04 -9.30 -46.93
C ARG A 522 26.45 -9.37 -46.29
N ARG A 523 26.45 -9.98 -45.09
CA ARG A 523 27.09 -11.29 -44.74
C ARG A 523 28.46 -11.57 -45.41
N LYS A 524 29.56 -11.87 -44.68
CA LYS A 524 29.67 -12.89 -43.60
C LYS A 524 31.09 -12.87 -42.97
N ARG A 525 31.18 -13.26 -41.68
CA ARG A 525 32.29 -13.97 -40.98
C ARG A 525 33.72 -13.37 -40.92
N ASP A 526 34.12 -13.13 -39.66
CA ASP A 526 35.45 -13.30 -39.04
C ASP A 526 36.18 -14.60 -39.52
N PRO A 527 37.52 -14.58 -39.70
CA PRO A 527 38.43 -14.90 -38.59
C PRO A 527 39.76 -14.11 -38.50
N ARG A 528 40.12 -13.70 -37.28
CA ARG A 528 41.47 -13.68 -36.64
C ARG A 528 42.75 -13.58 -37.50
N GLN A 529 43.49 -12.48 -37.31
CA GLN A 529 44.96 -12.27 -37.30
C GLN A 529 45.17 -10.76 -37.53
N GLU A 530 45.94 -9.98 -36.75
CA GLU A 530 46.79 -10.24 -35.57
C GLU A 530 46.32 -9.46 -34.33
#